data_AF-A0A9D6MX00-F1
#
_entry.id   AF-A0A9D6MX00-F1
#
_cell.length_a   1.000
_cell.length_b   1.000
_cell.length_c   1.000
_cell.angle_alpha   90.00
_cell.angle_beta   90.00
_cell.angle_gamma   90.00
#
_symmetry.space_group_name_H-M   'P 1'
#
loop_
_entity.id
_entity.type
_entity.pdbx_description
1 polymer ?
#
loop_
_entity_poly.entity_id
_entity_poly.type
_entity_poly.pdbx_seq_one_letter_code
_entity_poly.pdbx_strand_id
1 'polypeptide(L)'
;MRAGAASLRALCLAVLLPLNPARSAAAAAADRAGPEVAFKVITVYERATGSNRFDLFVPSTRDEASPQLATTRPVCRALLTSDWPAGPVPLFWVELARGFELRRRPLKGQENFTAPLFHAIAPANDLLAPQIAGLWSVTATNAQRVRHMPPMELGWDGERIFGRFDQNTDYRFAYLTGGALRSNVVQISVEYINDKYWLEGTWRPGRMDGRFSRLDGDDAGVWNATRRPRDSAPHVAGRLRPLFVWTRASDGAQRYALEGFQEPGWTRAVAPLCQAWEVEPQRTQRTRRGTGQEEPAWIKPSQ
;
A
#
# COMPACT_ATOMS: atom_id res chain seq x y z
N MET A 1 -22.53 14.20 64.50
CA MET A 1 -21.09 13.89 64.38
C MET A 1 -20.91 12.39 64.30
N ARG A 2 -20.05 11.93 63.37
CA ARG A 2 -19.71 10.54 63.00
C ARG A 2 -20.78 9.77 62.20
N ALA A 3 -20.73 9.93 60.87
CA ALA A 3 -21.20 8.92 59.94
C ALA A 3 -19.99 8.14 59.44
N GLY A 4 -19.99 6.83 59.69
CA GLY A 4 -18.92 5.89 59.34
C GLY A 4 -18.98 5.48 57.88
N ALA A 5 -17.79 5.29 57.31
CA ALA A 5 -17.57 4.81 55.96
C ALA A 5 -18.00 3.34 55.81
N ALA A 6 -18.90 3.06 54.87
CA ALA A 6 -19.20 1.73 54.40
C ALA A 6 -18.32 1.42 53.17
N SER A 7 -17.44 0.44 53.34
CA SER A 7 -16.50 -0.09 52.35
C SER A 7 -17.23 -1.05 51.40
N LEU A 8 -17.32 -0.72 50.12
CA LEU A 8 -17.77 -1.64 49.07
C LEU A 8 -16.54 -2.34 48.46
N ARG A 9 -16.30 -3.59 48.88
CA ARG A 9 -15.41 -4.52 48.17
C ARG A 9 -16.20 -5.22 47.08
N ALA A 10 -15.98 -4.84 45.82
CA ALA A 10 -16.46 -5.59 44.66
C ALA A 10 -15.47 -6.73 44.36
N LEU A 11 -15.97 -7.96 44.43
CA LEU A 11 -15.27 -9.20 44.13
C LEU A 11 -15.26 -9.38 42.59
N CYS A 12 -14.11 -9.19 41.94
CA CYS A 12 -13.95 -9.58 40.53
C CYS A 12 -13.60 -11.07 40.46
N LEU A 13 -14.58 -11.88 40.09
CA LEU A 13 -14.41 -13.29 39.73
C LEU A 13 -13.78 -13.36 38.34
N ALA A 14 -12.47 -13.57 38.25
CA ALA A 14 -11.79 -13.85 36.99
C ALA A 14 -12.02 -15.32 36.60
N VAL A 15 -12.84 -15.55 35.58
CA VAL A 15 -12.98 -16.87 34.93
C VAL A 15 -11.71 -17.11 34.12
N LEU A 16 -10.78 -17.89 34.68
CA LEU A 16 -9.63 -18.44 33.96
C LEU A 16 -10.12 -19.54 33.02
N LEU A 17 -10.33 -19.19 31.75
CA LEU A 17 -10.43 -20.18 30.68
C LEU A 17 -9.04 -20.81 30.45
N PRO A 18 -8.92 -22.15 30.35
CA PRO A 18 -7.65 -22.77 30.01
C PRO A 18 -7.25 -22.40 28.59
N LEU A 19 -6.16 -21.63 28.46
CA LEU A 19 -5.48 -21.38 27.20
C LEU A 19 -4.97 -22.72 26.66
N ASN A 20 -5.63 -23.24 25.64
CA ASN A 20 -5.20 -24.45 24.95
C ASN A 20 -3.93 -24.13 24.13
N PRO A 21 -2.73 -24.61 24.52
CA PRO A 21 -1.47 -24.21 23.90
C PRO A 21 -1.38 -24.60 22.42
N ALA A 22 -2.13 -25.62 21.99
CA ALA A 22 -2.21 -26.04 20.60
C ALA A 22 -2.89 -25.00 19.69
N ARG A 23 -3.86 -24.23 20.20
CA ARG A 23 -4.54 -23.18 19.43
C ARG A 23 -3.68 -21.90 19.34
N SER A 24 -2.86 -21.64 20.36
CA SER A 24 -1.86 -20.57 20.34
C SER A 24 -0.72 -20.84 19.36
N ALA A 25 -0.30 -22.11 19.23
CA ALA A 25 0.74 -22.50 18.28
C ALA A 25 0.25 -22.46 16.82
N ALA A 26 -1.00 -22.87 16.55
CA ALA A 26 -1.60 -22.77 15.22
C ALA A 26 -1.84 -21.32 14.78
N ALA A 27 -2.30 -20.45 15.69
CA ALA A 27 -2.41 -19.01 15.43
C ALA A 27 -1.04 -18.36 15.17
N ALA A 28 0.00 -18.71 15.95
CA ALA A 28 1.36 -18.22 15.75
C ALA A 28 2.05 -18.79 14.49
N ALA A 29 1.63 -19.97 14.00
CA ALA A 29 2.13 -20.55 12.76
C ALA A 29 1.44 -19.95 11.52
N ALA A 30 0.14 -19.65 11.59
CA ALA A 30 -0.58 -18.91 10.55
C ALA A 30 -0.06 -17.47 10.42
N ASP A 31 0.35 -16.83 11.53
CA ASP A 31 0.95 -15.49 11.53
C ASP A 31 2.40 -15.47 10.99
N ARG A 32 3.02 -16.64 10.75
CA ARG A 32 4.35 -16.79 10.12
C ARG A 32 4.30 -17.07 8.62
N ALA A 33 3.16 -17.46 8.08
CA ALA A 33 2.95 -17.46 6.64
C ALA A 33 2.63 -16.02 6.26
N GLY A 34 3.68 -15.21 6.06
CA GLY A 34 3.53 -13.83 5.60
C GLY A 34 2.61 -13.78 4.37
N PRO A 35 1.84 -12.70 4.18
CA PRO A 35 0.85 -12.60 3.12
C PRO A 35 1.49 -12.96 1.77
N GLU A 36 0.80 -13.76 0.96
CA GLU A 36 1.27 -14.12 -0.38
C GLU A 36 1.37 -12.83 -1.21
N VAL A 37 2.58 -12.34 -1.34
CA VAL A 37 2.89 -11.17 -2.13
C VAL A 37 2.80 -11.53 -3.61
N ALA A 38 1.66 -11.23 -4.22
CA ALA A 38 1.46 -11.41 -5.66
C ALA A 38 1.97 -10.19 -6.44
N PHE A 39 2.94 -10.41 -7.33
CA PHE A 39 3.26 -9.44 -8.37
C PHE A 39 2.29 -9.59 -9.53
N LYS A 40 1.65 -8.49 -9.92
CA LYS A 40 0.83 -8.46 -11.12
C LYS A 40 1.39 -7.48 -12.14
N VAL A 41 1.19 -7.81 -13.41
CA VAL A 41 1.45 -6.88 -14.51
C VAL A 41 0.36 -5.82 -14.47
N ILE A 42 0.78 -4.57 -14.40
CA ILE A 42 -0.06 -3.40 -14.52
C ILE A 42 -0.19 -3.09 -16.02
N THR A 43 -1.42 -3.23 -16.52
CA THR A 43 -1.76 -2.92 -17.91
C THR A 43 -2.41 -1.54 -17.97
N VAL A 44 -2.06 -0.77 -18.98
CA VAL A 44 -2.69 0.50 -19.26
C VAL A 44 -3.46 0.42 -20.55
N TYR A 45 -4.68 0.93 -20.49
CA TYR A 45 -5.60 1.05 -21.60
C TYR A 45 -5.52 2.47 -22.13
N GLU A 46 -5.31 2.59 -23.43
CA GLU A 46 -5.45 3.87 -24.11
C GLU A 46 -6.90 4.04 -24.56
N ARG A 47 -7.54 5.11 -24.08
CA ARG A 47 -8.86 5.52 -24.60
C ARG A 47 -8.69 6.07 -26.00
N ALA A 48 -9.76 6.08 -26.80
CA ALA A 48 -9.77 6.72 -28.13
C ALA A 48 -9.34 8.21 -28.11
N THR A 49 -9.47 8.88 -26.96
CA THR A 49 -9.01 10.27 -26.73
C THR A 49 -7.49 10.39 -26.52
N GLY A 50 -6.74 9.29 -26.47
CA GLY A 50 -5.31 9.23 -26.16
C GLY A 50 -4.96 9.33 -24.66
N SER A 51 -5.96 9.41 -23.77
CA SER A 51 -5.75 9.38 -22.32
C SER A 51 -5.61 7.95 -21.81
N ASN A 52 -4.70 7.73 -20.85
CA ASN A 52 -4.53 6.43 -20.21
C ASN A 52 -5.54 6.18 -19.08
N ARG A 53 -6.10 4.97 -19.03
CA ARG A 53 -6.73 4.38 -17.83
C ARG A 53 -5.89 3.19 -17.38
N PHE A 54 -5.50 3.14 -16.12
CA PHE A 54 -4.93 1.92 -15.55
C PHE A 54 -6.07 1.02 -15.09
N ASP A 55 -6.00 -0.26 -15.48
CA ASP A 55 -6.77 -1.29 -14.80
C ASP A 55 -5.84 -2.43 -14.41
N LEU A 56 -6.06 -2.97 -13.22
CA LEU A 56 -5.39 -4.16 -12.72
C LEU A 56 -5.98 -5.37 -13.44
N PHE A 57 -5.44 -5.72 -14.60
CA PHE A 57 -5.94 -6.89 -15.32
C PHE A 57 -5.62 -8.16 -14.51
N VAL A 58 -6.66 -8.85 -14.06
CA VAL A 58 -6.62 -10.27 -13.77
C VAL A 58 -7.16 -10.95 -15.04
N PRO A 59 -6.36 -11.75 -15.77
CA PRO A 59 -6.82 -12.51 -16.92
C PRO A 59 -7.79 -13.60 -16.46
N SER A 60 -9.04 -13.25 -16.19
CA SER A 60 -10.08 -14.22 -15.97
C SER A 60 -11.41 -13.60 -16.39
N THR A 61 -12.01 -14.25 -17.38
CA THR A 61 -13.33 -13.97 -18.00
C THR A 61 -13.43 -12.64 -18.74
N ARG A 62 -13.03 -12.73 -20.01
CA ARG A 62 -13.51 -11.91 -21.11
C ARG A 62 -15.03 -12.02 -21.16
N ASP A 63 -15.73 -11.11 -20.50
CA ASP A 63 -17.13 -10.80 -20.80
C ASP A 63 -17.31 -9.29 -20.93
N GLU A 64 -17.81 -8.92 -22.10
CA GLU A 64 -18.57 -7.72 -22.45
C GLU A 64 -17.85 -6.35 -22.48
N ALA A 65 -17.35 -6.03 -23.69
CA ALA A 65 -17.67 -4.81 -24.42
C ALA A 65 -17.67 -3.47 -23.64
N SER A 66 -16.49 -2.88 -23.45
CA SER A 66 -16.37 -1.41 -23.48
C SER A 66 -15.82 -0.97 -24.85
N PRO A 67 -16.68 -0.53 -25.79
CA PRO A 67 -16.28 -0.16 -27.16
C PRO A 67 -15.40 1.11 -27.28
N GLN A 68 -14.78 1.57 -26.18
CA GLN A 68 -13.95 2.79 -26.12
C GLN A 68 -12.46 2.53 -25.86
N LEU A 69 -12.05 1.27 -25.69
CA LEU A 69 -10.65 0.89 -25.43
C LEU A 69 -9.95 0.62 -26.76
N ALA A 70 -9.05 1.52 -27.17
CA ALA A 70 -8.42 1.49 -28.48
C ALA A 70 -7.26 0.49 -28.53
N THR A 71 -6.44 0.44 -27.48
CA THR A 71 -5.30 -0.49 -27.36
C THR A 71 -5.00 -0.81 -25.89
N THR A 72 -4.51 -2.02 -25.63
CA THR A 72 -3.94 -2.41 -24.34
C THR A 72 -2.44 -2.59 -24.47
N ARG A 73 -1.69 -2.06 -23.52
CA ARG A 73 -0.25 -2.36 -23.41
C ARG A 73 0.18 -2.56 -21.97
N PRO A 74 1.03 -3.56 -21.69
CA PRO A 74 1.64 -3.70 -20.38
C PRO A 74 2.58 -2.50 -20.15
N VAL A 75 2.57 -1.93 -18.94
CA VAL A 75 3.45 -0.79 -18.60
C VAL A 75 4.55 -1.19 -17.63
N CYS A 76 4.19 -1.83 -16.53
CA CYS A 76 5.15 -2.29 -15.52
C CYS A 76 4.57 -3.46 -14.73
N ARG A 77 5.41 -4.13 -13.93
CA ARG A 77 4.96 -5.02 -12.84
C ARG A 77 4.94 -4.23 -11.55
N ALA A 78 3.96 -4.50 -10.69
CA ALA A 78 3.85 -3.87 -9.37
C ALA A 78 3.35 -4.87 -8.32
N LEU A 79 3.51 -4.46 -7.07
CA LEU A 79 3.12 -5.25 -5.91
C LEU A 79 1.64 -5.04 -5.61
N LEU A 80 0.84 -6.12 -5.64
CA LEU A 80 -0.54 -6.09 -5.15
C LEU A 80 -0.62 -6.81 -3.81
N THR A 81 -1.18 -6.11 -2.84
CA THR A 81 -1.41 -6.61 -1.49
C THR A 81 -2.52 -5.78 -0.85
N SER A 82 -3.31 -6.42 0.00
CA SER A 82 -4.32 -5.77 0.84
C SER A 82 -3.70 -4.93 1.95
N ASP A 83 -2.48 -5.27 2.36
CA ASP A 83 -1.80 -4.67 3.51
C ASP A 83 -0.83 -3.59 3.04
N TRP A 84 -0.42 -2.67 3.91
CA TRP A 84 0.62 -1.69 3.60
C TRP A 84 2.00 -2.23 4.00
N PRO A 85 2.76 -2.82 3.05
CA PRO A 85 4.03 -3.43 3.36
C PRO A 85 5.05 -2.37 3.75
N ALA A 86 5.96 -2.73 4.66
CA ALA A 86 7.09 -1.90 4.97
C ALA A 86 8.01 -1.72 3.74
N GLY A 87 8.08 -0.49 3.20
CA GLY A 87 9.10 -0.05 2.24
C GLY A 87 8.49 0.47 0.94
N PRO A 88 7.68 -0.34 0.25
CA PRO A 88 6.94 0.14 -0.91
C PRO A 88 5.98 1.29 -0.56
N VAL A 89 5.82 2.23 -1.48
CA VAL A 89 4.84 3.32 -1.40
C VAL A 89 3.53 2.93 -2.08
N PRO A 90 2.38 3.31 -1.52
CA PRO A 90 1.09 3.10 -2.16
C PRO A 90 0.90 4.08 -3.32
N LEU A 91 0.32 3.60 -4.42
CA LEU A 91 -0.12 4.40 -5.55
C LEU A 91 -1.63 4.25 -5.69
N PHE A 92 -2.33 5.38 -5.77
CA PHE A 92 -3.78 5.47 -5.83
C PHE A 92 -4.21 5.93 -7.21
N TRP A 93 -5.28 5.33 -7.71
CA TRP A 93 -6.01 5.81 -8.87
C TRP A 93 -7.08 6.79 -8.41
N VAL A 94 -6.88 8.07 -8.68
CA VAL A 94 -7.74 9.15 -8.18
C VAL A 94 -8.56 9.72 -9.31
N GLU A 95 -9.88 9.72 -9.17
CA GLU A 95 -10.79 10.41 -10.06
C GLU A 95 -10.85 11.91 -9.74
N LEU A 96 -10.70 12.74 -10.78
CA LEU A 96 -10.73 14.19 -10.75
C LEU A 96 -11.77 14.70 -11.75
N ALA A 97 -12.16 15.98 -11.63
CA ALA A 97 -13.14 16.59 -12.53
C ALA A 97 -12.78 16.50 -14.04
N ARG A 98 -11.49 16.37 -14.38
CA ARG A 98 -10.98 16.31 -15.76
C ARG A 98 -10.45 14.93 -16.18
N GLY A 99 -10.68 13.90 -15.38
CA GLY A 99 -10.21 12.55 -15.67
C GLY A 99 -9.63 11.86 -14.45
N PHE A 100 -8.52 11.15 -14.62
CA PHE A 100 -7.94 10.34 -13.55
C PHE A 100 -6.45 10.61 -13.43
N GLU A 101 -5.93 10.53 -12.20
CA GLU A 101 -4.52 10.71 -11.91
C GLU A 101 -3.99 9.57 -11.04
N LEU A 102 -2.82 9.03 -11.39
CA LEU A 102 -2.08 8.13 -10.51
C LEU A 102 -1.18 8.95 -9.58
N ARG A 103 -1.38 8.82 -8.27
CA ARG A 103 -0.68 9.63 -7.26
C ARG A 103 -0.30 8.79 -6.04
N ARG A 104 0.65 9.28 -5.25
CA ARG A 104 1.09 8.61 -4.01
C ARG A 104 0.14 8.79 -2.83
N ARG A 105 -0.87 9.64 -2.96
CA ARG A 105 -1.85 9.96 -1.92
C ARG A 105 -3.25 9.95 -2.53
N PRO A 106 -4.28 9.43 -1.83
CA PRO A 106 -5.66 9.55 -2.28
C PRO A 106 -6.14 11.00 -2.16
N LEU A 107 -7.38 11.28 -2.56
CA LEU A 107 -7.98 12.59 -2.31
C LEU A 107 -8.14 12.83 -0.82
N LYS A 108 -8.01 14.10 -0.42
CA LYS A 108 -8.24 14.50 0.96
C LYS A 108 -9.64 14.10 1.41
N GLY A 109 -9.73 13.43 2.56
CA GLY A 109 -10.96 12.90 3.12
C GLY A 109 -11.33 11.51 2.59
N GLN A 110 -10.60 10.98 1.60
CA GLN A 110 -10.83 9.65 1.02
C GLN A 110 -9.85 8.58 1.49
N GLU A 111 -8.92 8.95 2.37
CA GLU A 111 -7.88 8.07 2.87
C GLU A 111 -8.46 6.77 3.46
N ASN A 112 -9.55 6.84 4.22
CA ASN A 112 -10.10 5.68 4.92
C ASN A 112 -10.92 4.71 4.05
N PHE A 113 -11.22 5.04 2.80
CA PHE A 113 -12.05 4.19 1.93
C PHE A 113 -11.44 3.92 0.56
N THR A 114 -10.32 4.56 0.23
CA THR A 114 -9.62 4.31 -1.02
C THR A 114 -8.49 3.32 -0.79
N ALA A 115 -8.59 2.13 -1.37
CA ALA A 115 -7.46 1.20 -1.42
C ALA A 115 -6.40 1.69 -2.43
N PRO A 116 -5.10 1.49 -2.16
CA PRO A 116 -4.08 1.66 -3.19
C PRO A 116 -4.38 0.78 -4.40
N LEU A 117 -4.17 1.32 -5.61
CA LEU A 117 -4.19 0.53 -6.84
C LEU A 117 -3.07 -0.51 -6.83
N PHE A 118 -1.87 -0.10 -6.40
CA PHE A 118 -0.73 -0.99 -6.21
C PHE A 118 0.30 -0.36 -5.28
N HIS A 119 1.30 -1.13 -4.90
CA HIS A 119 2.49 -0.65 -4.22
C HIS A 119 3.72 -0.74 -5.12
N ALA A 120 4.62 0.23 -5.00
CA ALA A 120 5.84 0.31 -5.80
C ALA A 120 7.01 0.83 -4.97
N ILE A 121 8.23 0.78 -5.52
CA ILE A 121 9.40 1.29 -4.81
C ILE A 121 9.39 2.82 -4.91
N ALA A 122 9.75 3.53 -3.83
CA ALA A 122 9.84 4.98 -3.86
C ALA A 122 10.88 5.45 -4.91
N PRO A 123 10.76 6.67 -5.45
CA PRO A 123 11.85 7.30 -6.20
C PRO A 123 13.18 7.25 -5.43
N ALA A 124 14.29 7.05 -6.13
CA ALA A 124 15.62 6.91 -5.50
C ALA A 124 16.04 8.14 -4.66
N ASN A 125 15.51 9.32 -4.98
CA ASN A 125 15.74 10.56 -4.26
C ASN A 125 14.79 10.76 -3.06
N ASP A 126 13.75 9.92 -2.90
CA ASP A 126 12.84 9.98 -1.77
C ASP A 126 13.23 8.95 -0.71
N LEU A 127 14.21 9.33 0.11
CA LEU A 127 14.77 8.45 1.14
C LEU A 127 13.83 8.25 2.33
N LEU A 128 12.87 9.16 2.57
CA LEU A 128 11.96 9.10 3.72
C LEU A 128 10.74 8.24 3.43
N ALA A 129 10.22 8.28 2.20
CA ALA A 129 9.09 7.46 1.78
C ALA A 129 9.17 5.99 2.23
N PRO A 130 10.24 5.24 1.94
CA PRO A 130 10.32 3.83 2.31
C PRO A 130 10.53 3.59 3.81
N GLN A 131 10.80 4.63 4.60
CA GLN A 131 10.95 4.52 6.05
C GLN A 131 9.64 4.82 6.80
N ILE A 132 8.77 5.65 6.21
CA ILE A 132 7.44 5.98 6.73
C ILE A 132 6.38 5.00 6.24
N ALA A 133 6.41 4.65 4.95
CA ALA A 133 5.33 3.88 4.31
C ALA A 133 5.12 2.51 4.95
N GLY A 134 3.92 2.16 5.41
CA GLY A 134 3.61 0.82 5.91
C GLY A 134 2.66 0.81 7.11
N LEU A 135 2.49 -0.37 7.68
CA LEU A 135 1.67 -0.58 8.88
C LEU A 135 2.46 -0.31 10.17
N TRP A 136 1.87 0.47 11.09
CA TRP A 136 2.43 0.87 12.37
C TRP A 136 1.53 0.42 13.52
N SER A 137 2.08 -0.34 14.47
CA SER A 137 1.40 -0.71 15.71
C SER A 137 1.52 0.42 16.71
N VAL A 138 0.41 0.83 17.33
CA VAL A 138 0.35 2.07 18.11
C VAL A 138 -0.15 1.78 19.53
N THR A 139 0.56 2.33 20.52
CA THR A 139 0.16 2.27 21.93
C THR A 139 0.11 3.67 22.51
N ALA A 140 -0.95 3.98 23.25
CA ALA A 140 -1.14 5.25 23.95
C ALA A 140 -1.36 4.98 25.45
N THR A 141 -0.70 5.74 26.32
CA THR A 141 -0.79 5.60 27.77
C THR A 141 -1.10 6.95 28.39
N ASN A 142 -2.19 7.03 29.15
CA ASN A 142 -2.53 8.18 29.99
C ASN A 142 -2.51 7.79 31.48
N ALA A 143 -2.88 8.72 32.37
CA ALA A 143 -2.86 8.48 33.81
C ALA A 143 -3.77 7.33 34.26
N GLN A 144 -4.83 7.03 33.51
CA GLN A 144 -5.84 6.04 33.89
C GLN A 144 -5.56 4.65 33.30
N ARG A 145 -4.98 4.57 32.10
CA ARG A 145 -4.78 3.28 31.40
C ARG A 145 -3.78 3.33 30.25
N VAL A 146 -3.27 2.14 29.93
CA VAL A 146 -2.65 1.83 28.62
C VAL A 146 -3.77 1.45 27.65
N ARG A 147 -3.70 1.97 26.43
CA ARG A 147 -4.61 1.66 25.31
C ARG A 147 -3.80 1.20 24.10
N HIS A 148 -4.14 0.03 23.59
CA HIS A 148 -3.70 -0.38 22.26
C HIS A 148 -4.62 0.29 21.25
N MET A 149 -4.06 1.16 20.42
CA MET A 149 -4.79 1.85 19.36
C MET A 149 -4.82 0.96 18.11
N PRO A 150 -5.81 1.12 17.22
CA PRO A 150 -5.78 0.45 15.93
C PRO A 150 -4.47 0.80 15.20
N PRO A 151 -3.88 -0.16 14.46
CA PRO A 151 -2.69 0.13 13.68
C PRO A 151 -2.93 1.26 12.67
N MET A 152 -1.89 2.02 12.38
CA MET A 152 -1.92 3.09 11.37
C MET A 152 -1.22 2.61 10.10
N GLU A 153 -1.89 2.74 8.96
CA GLU A 153 -1.31 2.61 7.64
C GLU A 153 -0.83 3.99 7.20
N LEU A 154 0.49 4.23 7.26
CA LEU A 154 1.10 5.53 7.01
C LEU A 154 1.83 5.55 5.67
N GLY A 155 1.87 6.71 5.03
CA GLY A 155 2.55 6.98 3.78
C GLY A 155 3.18 8.37 3.79
N TRP A 156 4.06 8.62 2.81
CA TRP A 156 4.75 9.90 2.65
C TRP A 156 4.77 10.27 1.17
N ASP A 157 4.31 11.48 0.85
CA ASP A 157 4.20 11.98 -0.52
C ASP A 157 5.33 12.95 -0.92
N GLY A 158 6.32 13.15 -0.05
CA GLY A 158 7.40 14.12 -0.23
C GLY A 158 7.23 15.38 0.61
N GLU A 159 6.01 15.66 1.07
CA GLU A 159 5.68 16.84 1.86
C GLU A 159 5.01 16.48 3.20
N ARG A 160 4.10 15.50 3.18
CA ARG A 160 3.22 15.19 4.31
C ARG A 160 3.17 13.71 4.62
N ILE A 161 2.93 13.43 5.90
CA ILE A 161 2.46 12.11 6.31
C ILE A 161 0.96 12.07 6.03
N PHE A 162 0.51 11.00 5.39
CA PHE A 162 -0.90 10.68 5.20
C PHE A 162 -1.12 9.23 5.59
N GLY A 163 -2.38 8.83 5.69
CA GLY A 163 -2.69 7.46 6.02
C GLY A 163 -4.11 7.26 6.47
N ARG A 164 -4.35 6.10 7.05
CA ARG A 164 -5.61 5.70 7.67
C ARG A 164 -5.35 4.77 8.84
N PHE A 165 -6.38 4.47 9.62
CA PHE A 165 -6.33 3.32 10.51
C PHE A 165 -6.56 2.03 9.70
N ASP A 166 -6.00 0.93 10.18
CA ASP A 166 -6.14 -0.38 9.56
C ASP A 166 -7.62 -0.74 9.33
N GLN A 167 -7.97 -0.97 8.07
CA GLN A 167 -9.33 -1.26 7.61
C GLN A 167 -9.83 -2.65 8.05
N ASN A 168 -8.92 -3.53 8.47
CA ASN A 168 -9.27 -4.86 8.99
C ASN A 168 -9.77 -4.81 10.44
N THR A 169 -9.93 -3.62 11.01
CA THR A 169 -10.50 -3.40 12.33
C THR A 169 -11.87 -2.74 12.23
N ASP A 170 -12.77 -3.00 13.20
CA ASP A 170 -14.15 -2.47 13.21
C ASP A 170 -14.25 -0.95 13.40
N TYR A 171 -13.12 -0.24 13.42
CA TYR A 171 -13.05 1.19 13.74
C TYR A 171 -13.28 2.07 12.50
N ARG A 172 -14.53 2.16 12.05
CA ARG A 172 -14.95 3.04 10.94
C ARG A 172 -14.98 4.54 11.30
N PHE A 173 -14.73 4.89 12.56
CA PHE A 173 -14.91 6.24 13.11
C PHE A 173 -13.58 6.93 13.46
N ALA A 174 -12.46 6.36 13.05
CA ALA A 174 -11.13 6.89 13.31
C ALA A 174 -10.51 7.37 11.99
N TYR A 175 -9.97 8.59 11.96
CA TYR A 175 -9.44 9.23 10.77
C TYR A 175 -8.10 9.87 11.05
N LEU A 176 -7.12 9.65 10.18
CA LEU A 176 -5.94 10.51 10.10
C LEU A 176 -6.30 11.71 9.23
N THR A 177 -6.29 12.90 9.82
CA THR A 177 -6.73 14.14 9.15
C THR A 177 -5.55 14.98 8.65
N GLY A 178 -4.33 14.62 9.04
CA GLY A 178 -3.11 15.19 8.52
C GLY A 178 -1.87 14.70 9.27
N GLY A 179 -0.70 14.95 8.70
CA GLY A 179 0.56 14.72 9.38
C GLY A 179 1.74 15.41 8.70
N ALA A 180 2.79 15.65 9.48
CA ALA A 180 4.01 16.31 9.05
C ALA A 180 5.23 15.65 9.67
N LEU A 181 6.35 15.72 8.95
CA LEU A 181 7.66 15.30 9.44
C LEU A 181 8.67 16.40 9.10
N ARG A 182 9.26 17.01 10.12
CA ARG A 182 10.29 18.04 9.98
C ARG A 182 11.30 17.84 11.09
N SER A 183 12.60 17.87 10.82
CA SER A 183 13.54 17.86 11.95
C SER A 183 13.91 16.47 12.47
N ASN A 184 13.06 15.45 12.23
CA ASN A 184 12.78 14.27 13.08
C ASN A 184 11.54 14.42 13.98
N VAL A 185 10.89 15.58 14.00
CA VAL A 185 9.64 15.81 14.72
C VAL A 185 8.49 15.33 13.84
N VAL A 186 7.71 14.39 14.38
CA VAL A 186 6.49 13.88 13.75
C VAL A 186 5.28 14.50 14.42
N GLN A 187 4.34 14.94 13.60
CA GLN A 187 3.05 15.47 14.01
C GLN A 187 1.95 14.75 13.24
N ILE A 188 0.94 14.24 13.93
CA ILE A 188 -0.19 13.52 13.33
C ILE A 188 -1.48 14.03 13.98
N SER A 189 -2.43 14.45 13.14
CA SER A 189 -3.79 14.81 13.57
C SER A 189 -4.71 13.61 13.41
N VAL A 190 -5.40 13.27 14.50
CA VAL A 190 -6.32 12.14 14.57
C VAL A 190 -7.69 12.66 14.95
N GLU A 191 -8.72 12.20 14.26
CA GLU A 191 -10.11 12.37 14.66
C GLU A 191 -10.66 10.99 15.02
N TYR A 192 -11.22 10.85 16.23
CA TYR A 192 -11.81 9.60 16.70
C TYR A 192 -13.20 9.88 17.25
N ILE A 193 -14.21 9.35 16.58
CA ILE A 193 -15.62 9.67 16.81
C ILE A 193 -15.82 11.19 16.66
N ASN A 194 -15.94 11.94 17.75
CA ASN A 194 -16.11 13.39 17.76
C ASN A 194 -14.94 14.12 18.43
N ASP A 195 -13.93 13.38 18.91
CA ASP A 195 -12.77 13.95 19.58
C ASP A 195 -11.62 14.12 18.59
N LYS A 196 -10.92 15.26 18.69
CA LYS A 196 -9.72 15.54 17.92
C LYS A 196 -8.49 15.44 18.80
N TYR A 197 -7.53 14.66 18.36
CA TYR A 197 -6.27 14.43 19.05
C TYR A 197 -5.10 14.92 18.21
N TRP A 198 -4.13 15.48 18.90
CA TRP A 198 -2.83 15.87 18.36
C TRP A 198 -1.78 14.92 18.92
N LEU A 199 -1.07 14.24 18.03
CA LEU A 199 0.07 13.38 18.37
C LEU A 199 1.33 14.10 17.91
N GLU A 200 2.24 14.35 18.84
CA GLU A 200 3.53 14.98 18.56
C GLU A 200 4.64 14.15 19.18
N GLY A 201 5.75 13.98 18.47
CA GLY A 201 6.85 13.16 18.96
C GLY A 201 8.10 13.20 18.11
N THR A 202 9.01 12.30 18.43
CA THR A 202 10.24 12.07 17.67
C THR A 202 10.08 10.84 16.81
N TRP A 203 10.51 10.96 15.56
CA TRP A 203 10.62 9.87 14.59
C TRP A 203 12.07 9.41 14.48
N ARG A 204 12.22 8.10 14.34
CA ARG A 204 13.44 7.40 13.95
C ARG A 204 13.06 6.21 13.06
N PRO A 205 13.99 5.64 12.28
CA PRO A 205 13.69 4.48 11.44
C PRO A 205 13.01 3.37 12.24
N GLY A 206 11.78 3.02 11.84
CA GLY A 206 10.98 1.96 12.47
C GLY A 206 10.28 2.29 13.79
N ARG A 207 10.44 3.50 14.34
CA ARG A 207 9.80 3.88 15.61
C ARG A 207 9.42 5.36 15.69
N MET A 208 8.26 5.64 16.28
CA MET A 208 7.83 6.98 16.70
C MET A 208 7.50 6.93 18.19
N ASP A 209 7.81 7.99 18.94
CA ASP A 209 7.40 8.11 20.34
C ASP A 209 7.23 9.58 20.73
N GLY A 210 6.28 9.86 21.62
CA GLY A 210 5.95 11.24 21.97
C GLY A 210 4.76 11.38 22.90
N ARG A 211 4.07 12.53 22.80
CA ARG A 211 2.89 12.88 23.58
C ARG A 211 1.66 13.01 22.68
N PHE A 212 0.51 12.67 23.25
CA PHE A 212 -0.77 12.97 22.62
C PHE A 212 -1.59 13.86 23.55
N SER A 213 -2.45 14.68 22.97
CA SER A 213 -3.44 15.48 23.70
C SER A 213 -4.71 15.62 22.88
N ARG A 214 -5.86 15.56 23.54
CA ARG A 214 -7.14 15.99 22.97
C ARG A 214 -7.15 17.52 22.86
N LEU A 215 -7.60 18.06 21.73
CA LEU A 215 -7.56 19.51 21.48
C LEU A 215 -8.48 20.30 22.43
N ASP A 216 -9.64 19.74 22.77
CA ASP A 216 -10.69 20.44 23.53
C ASP A 216 -10.91 19.86 24.95
N GLY A 217 -9.90 19.21 25.53
CA GLY A 217 -10.04 18.76 26.92
C GLY A 217 -8.84 18.04 27.49
N ASP A 218 -9.07 17.36 28.61
CA ASP A 218 -7.98 16.97 29.52
C ASP A 218 -7.37 15.58 29.25
N ASP A 219 -7.78 14.87 28.18
CA ASP A 219 -7.18 13.58 27.85
C ASP A 219 -5.83 13.80 27.15
N ALA A 220 -4.76 13.41 27.83
CA ALA A 220 -3.40 13.53 27.35
C ALA A 220 -2.52 12.43 27.92
N GLY A 221 -1.42 12.15 27.24
CA GLY A 221 -0.51 11.09 27.66
C GLY A 221 0.70 10.96 26.75
N VAL A 222 1.31 9.79 26.81
CA VAL A 222 2.41 9.40 25.93
C VAL A 222 1.91 8.40 24.90
N TRP A 223 2.52 8.41 23.71
CA TRP A 223 2.27 7.41 22.70
C TRP A 223 3.58 6.89 22.13
N ASN A 224 3.53 5.68 21.58
CA ASN A 224 4.58 5.13 20.76
C ASN A 224 3.97 4.38 19.59
N ALA A 225 4.70 4.31 18.50
CA ALA A 225 4.39 3.46 17.37
C ALA A 225 5.64 2.71 16.91
N THR A 226 5.47 1.43 16.62
CA THR A 226 6.51 0.58 16.03
C THR A 226 6.04 0.11 14.67
N ARG A 227 6.90 0.24 13.67
CA ARG A 227 6.57 -0.22 12.33
C ARG A 227 6.55 -1.75 12.32
N ARG A 228 5.50 -2.35 11.77
CA ARG A 228 5.47 -3.81 11.55
C ARG A 228 6.68 -4.16 10.68
N PRO A 229 7.53 -5.10 11.11
CA PRO A 229 8.68 -5.50 10.33
C PRO A 229 8.26 -5.91 8.92
N ARG A 230 9.13 -5.65 7.96
CA ARG A 230 8.99 -6.21 6.63
C ARG A 230 9.21 -7.71 6.77
N ASP A 231 8.15 -8.52 6.63
CA ASP A 231 8.35 -9.90 6.17
C ASP A 231 9.14 -9.77 4.87
N SER A 232 10.32 -10.39 4.84
CA SER A 232 11.39 -10.16 3.86
C SER A 232 10.88 -9.61 2.54
N ALA A 233 11.38 -8.43 2.18
CA ALA A 233 11.15 -7.80 0.90
C ALA A 233 10.91 -8.82 -0.19
N PRO A 234 9.74 -8.86 -0.84
CA PRO A 234 9.57 -9.76 -1.95
C PRO A 234 10.66 -9.48 -2.97
N HIS A 235 11.55 -10.45 -3.16
CA HIS A 235 12.69 -10.31 -4.04
C HIS A 235 12.19 -10.52 -5.48
N VAL A 236 11.80 -9.43 -6.12
CA VAL A 236 11.36 -9.46 -7.51
C VAL A 236 12.58 -9.45 -8.40
N ALA A 237 12.82 -10.56 -9.09
CA ALA A 237 13.70 -10.53 -10.24
C ALA A 237 13.11 -9.59 -11.32
N GLY A 238 13.91 -8.62 -11.75
CA GLY A 238 13.55 -7.65 -12.78
C GLY A 238 14.27 -6.32 -12.60
N ARG A 239 14.40 -5.58 -13.71
CA ARG A 239 15.00 -4.25 -13.71
C ARG A 239 14.00 -3.23 -13.17
N LEU A 240 14.37 -2.49 -12.13
CA LEU A 240 13.62 -1.31 -11.68
C LEU A 240 13.88 -0.14 -12.61
N ARG A 241 12.82 0.55 -13.02
CA ARG A 241 12.90 1.79 -13.80
C ARG A 241 11.95 2.84 -13.23
N PRO A 242 12.32 4.14 -13.29
CA PRO A 242 11.41 5.19 -12.86
C PRO A 242 10.16 5.24 -13.74
N LEU A 243 8.98 5.32 -13.11
CA LEU A 243 7.69 5.55 -13.75
C LEU A 243 7.37 7.05 -13.69
N PHE A 244 7.08 7.66 -14.84
CA PHE A 244 6.77 9.07 -14.96
C PHE A 244 5.35 9.31 -15.45
N VAL A 245 4.82 10.49 -15.10
CA VAL A 245 3.69 11.11 -15.80
C VAL A 245 4.20 11.86 -17.01
N TRP A 246 3.51 11.71 -18.13
CA TRP A 246 3.72 12.42 -19.37
C TRP A 246 2.44 13.16 -19.72
N THR A 247 2.55 14.44 -20.10
CA THR A 247 1.41 15.28 -20.46
C THR A 247 1.54 15.73 -21.90
N ARG A 248 0.48 15.55 -22.69
CA ARG A 248 0.44 16.02 -24.08
C ARG A 248 0.05 17.49 -24.12
N ALA A 249 0.85 18.32 -24.79
CA ALA A 249 0.64 19.77 -24.80
C ALA A 249 -0.64 20.21 -25.53
N SER A 250 -1.11 19.44 -26.52
CA SER A 250 -2.25 19.82 -27.37
C SER A 250 -3.60 19.81 -26.64
N ASP A 251 -3.77 18.90 -25.67
CA ASP A 251 -5.06 18.66 -25.01
C ASP A 251 -4.95 18.32 -23.51
N GLY A 252 -3.74 18.33 -22.96
CA GLY A 252 -3.51 18.01 -21.55
C GLY A 252 -3.69 16.53 -21.21
N ALA A 253 -3.80 15.64 -22.21
CA ALA A 253 -3.92 14.21 -21.96
C ALA A 253 -2.74 13.70 -21.12
N GLN A 254 -3.01 12.83 -20.16
CA GLN A 254 -1.99 12.20 -19.32
C GLN A 254 -1.71 10.76 -19.74
N ARG A 255 -0.43 10.42 -19.69
CA ARG A 255 0.11 9.09 -19.96
C ARG A 255 1.14 8.74 -18.91
N TYR A 256 1.28 7.45 -18.66
CA TYR A 256 2.19 6.93 -17.65
C TYR A 256 3.06 5.88 -18.30
N ALA A 257 4.37 6.08 -18.20
CA ALA A 257 5.33 5.24 -18.87
C ALA A 257 6.66 5.22 -18.10
N LEU A 258 7.35 4.10 -18.19
CA LEU A 258 8.70 3.98 -17.68
C LEU A 258 9.64 4.94 -18.42
N GLU A 259 10.78 5.23 -17.80
CA GLU A 259 11.87 5.96 -18.42
C GLU A 259 12.19 5.40 -19.83
N GLY A 260 12.61 6.26 -20.75
CA GLY A 260 12.91 5.88 -22.14
C GLY A 260 11.70 5.86 -23.08
N PHE A 261 10.48 6.08 -22.59
CA PHE A 261 9.36 6.43 -23.46
C PHE A 261 9.66 7.73 -24.23
N GLN A 262 9.46 7.71 -25.54
CA GLN A 262 9.64 8.86 -26.42
C GLN A 262 8.50 8.87 -27.44
N GLU A 263 7.68 9.92 -27.40
CA GLU A 263 6.67 10.18 -28.40
C GLU A 263 6.54 11.70 -28.60
N PRO A 264 6.50 12.20 -29.85
CA PRO A 264 6.36 13.63 -30.10
C PRO A 264 5.12 14.23 -29.45
N GLY A 265 5.24 15.47 -28.96
CA GLY A 265 4.13 16.20 -28.33
C GLY A 265 3.85 15.86 -26.87
N TRP A 266 4.56 14.88 -26.29
CA TRP A 266 4.47 14.52 -24.88
C TRP A 266 5.62 15.10 -24.07
N THR A 267 5.30 15.70 -22.92
CA THR A 267 6.29 16.26 -21.97
C THR A 267 6.29 15.45 -20.69
N ARG A 268 7.46 14.99 -20.27
CA ARG A 268 7.65 14.24 -19.02
C ARG A 268 7.62 15.17 -17.80
N ALA A 269 6.99 14.73 -16.72
CA ALA A 269 7.17 15.34 -15.41
C ALA A 269 8.64 15.25 -14.95
N VAL A 270 9.09 16.22 -14.14
CA VAL A 270 10.47 16.26 -13.65
C VAL A 270 10.73 15.11 -12.66
N ALA A 271 9.85 14.95 -11.67
CA ALA A 271 9.97 13.91 -10.66
C ALA A 271 9.24 12.63 -11.10
N PRO A 272 9.84 11.44 -10.93
CA PRO A 272 9.13 10.18 -11.13
C PRO A 272 8.11 9.96 -10.00
N LEU A 273 7.04 9.23 -10.29
CA LEU A 273 6.05 8.82 -9.29
C LEU A 273 6.60 7.75 -8.35
N CYS A 274 7.31 6.78 -8.93
CA CYS A 274 7.88 5.64 -8.24
C CYS A 274 8.94 4.96 -9.12
N GLN A 275 9.62 3.97 -8.58
CA GLN A 275 10.32 2.95 -9.34
C GLN A 275 9.41 1.72 -9.48
N ALA A 276 9.23 1.25 -10.70
CA ALA A 276 8.44 0.07 -11.00
C ALA A 276 9.27 -0.95 -11.79
N TRP A 277 8.87 -2.22 -11.72
CA TRP A 277 9.59 -3.30 -12.40
C TRP A 277 9.21 -3.31 -13.88
N GLU A 278 10.22 -3.37 -14.74
CA GLU A 278 10.01 -3.54 -16.18
C GLU A 278 9.29 -4.87 -16.46
N VAL A 279 8.39 -4.86 -17.43
CA VAL A 279 7.78 -6.10 -17.93
C VAL A 279 8.84 -6.74 -18.81
N GLU A 280 9.43 -7.85 -18.34
CA GLU A 280 10.37 -8.60 -19.16
C GLU A 280 9.64 -9.02 -20.44
N PRO A 281 10.21 -8.74 -21.64
CA PRO A 281 9.61 -9.23 -22.87
C PRO A 281 9.54 -10.74 -22.73
N GLN A 282 8.33 -11.31 -22.84
CA GLN A 282 8.19 -12.76 -22.87
C GLN A 282 9.15 -13.26 -23.93
N ARG A 283 10.20 -13.99 -23.53
CA ARG A 283 11.02 -14.73 -24.48
C ARG A 283 10.02 -15.63 -25.18
N THR A 284 9.65 -15.27 -26.41
CA THR A 284 8.96 -16.18 -27.31
C THR A 284 9.81 -17.44 -27.31
N GLN A 285 9.36 -18.47 -26.61
CA GLN A 285 9.92 -19.79 -26.76
C GLN A 285 9.66 -20.10 -28.23
N ARG A 286 10.68 -19.91 -29.06
CA ARG A 286 10.75 -20.57 -30.35
C ARG A 286 10.66 -22.04 -30.01
N THR A 287 9.45 -22.60 -30.11
CA THR A 287 9.27 -24.03 -30.29
C THR A 287 10.15 -24.39 -31.46
N ARG A 288 11.34 -24.94 -31.17
CA ARG A 288 12.10 -25.74 -32.12
C ARG A 288 11.15 -26.86 -32.48
N ARG A 289 10.34 -26.68 -33.53
CA ARG A 289 9.77 -27.81 -34.26
C ARG A 289 10.98 -28.58 -34.74
N GLY A 290 11.31 -29.65 -34.03
CA GLY A 290 12.20 -30.66 -34.56
C GLY A 290 11.59 -31.12 -35.87
N THR A 291 12.29 -30.87 -36.97
CA THR A 291 12.12 -31.62 -38.20
C THR A 291 12.62 -33.04 -37.92
N GLY A 292 11.82 -33.81 -37.20
CA GLY A 292 11.90 -35.27 -37.18
C GLY A 292 11.32 -35.75 -38.49
N GLN A 293 12.18 -35.80 -39.51
CA GLN A 293 11.90 -36.51 -40.75
C GLN A 293 12.05 -37.99 -40.39
N GLU A 294 10.94 -38.63 -40.01
CA GLU A 294 10.87 -40.08 -39.93
C GLU A 294 11.05 -40.65 -41.35
N GLU A 295 12.23 -41.22 -41.59
CA GLU A 295 12.49 -42.09 -42.73
C GLU A 295 11.64 -43.36 -42.58
N PRO A 296 10.78 -43.72 -43.55
CA PRO A 296 10.09 -45.00 -43.51
C PRO A 296 11.07 -46.13 -43.83
N ALA A 297 11.22 -47.06 -42.89
CA ALA A 297 11.98 -48.29 -43.07
C ALA A 297 11.33 -49.15 -44.17
N TRP A 298 12.02 -49.27 -45.31
CA TRP A 298 11.63 -50.16 -46.38
C TRP A 298 11.89 -51.62 -46.02
N ILE A 299 10.89 -52.43 -46.34
CA ILE A 299 10.79 -53.89 -46.26
C ILE A 299 11.96 -54.55 -47.02
N LYS A 300 12.70 -55.46 -46.38
CA LYS A 300 13.57 -56.42 -47.06
C LYS A 300 12.73 -57.60 -47.58
N PRO A 301 12.79 -57.98 -48.87
CA PRO A 301 12.19 -59.21 -49.33
C PRO A 301 13.06 -60.42 -48.99
N SER A 302 12.40 -61.49 -48.56
CA SER A 302 12.95 -62.82 -48.37
C SER A 302 13.29 -63.50 -49.71
N GLN A 303 14.52 -63.99 -49.82
CA GLN A 303 14.88 -65.18 -50.59
C GLN A 303 15.76 -66.06 -49.70
#